data_AF-A0A919HNB8-F1
#
_entry.id   AF-A0A919HNB8-F1
#
_cell.length_a   1.000
_cell.length_b   1.000
_cell.length_c   1.000
_cell.angle_alpha   90.00
_cell.angle_beta   90.00
_cell.angle_gamma   90.00
#
_symmetry.space_group_name_H-M   'P 1'
#
loop_
_entity.id
_entity.type
_entity.pdbx_description
1 polymer ?
#
loop_
_entity_poly.entity_id
_entity_poly.type
_entity_poly.pdbx_seq_one_letter_code
_entity_poly.pdbx_strand_id
1 'polypeptide(L)' 'MNKLPEGCELRVSNLEFQPLRTLARAGVKPLPGRLSFYPDRQAALADL' A
#
# COMPACT_ATOMS: atom_id res chain seq x y z
N MET A 1 -4.58 -19.76 -4.41
CA MET A 1 -3.59 -18.89 -3.73
C MET A 1 -3.46 -17.63 -4.57
N ASN A 2 -4.26 -16.60 -4.29
CA ASN A 2 -4.36 -15.39 -5.13
C ASN A 2 -3.13 -14.51 -4.93
N LYS A 3 -2.06 -14.78 -5.69
CA LYS A 3 -0.93 -13.86 -5.81
C LYS A 3 -1.35 -12.73 -6.76
N LEU A 4 -0.98 -11.50 -6.45
CA LEU A 4 -1.14 -10.37 -7.37
C LEU A 4 -0.46 -10.72 -8.72
N PRO A 5 -1.11 -10.46 -9.86
CA PRO A 5 -0.52 -10.68 -11.17
C PRO A 5 0.78 -9.90 -11.34
N GLU A 6 1.71 -10.43 -12.13
CA GLU A 6 2.99 -9.76 -12.42
C GLU A 6 2.73 -8.42 -13.12
N GLY A 7 3.36 -7.35 -12.62
CA GLY A 7 3.12 -5.97 -13.09
C GLY A 7 1.98 -5.22 -12.40
N CYS A 8 1.33 -5.82 -11.38
CA CYS A 8 0.28 -5.13 -10.62
C CYS A 8 0.82 -4.54 -9.32
N GLU A 9 0.70 -3.22 -9.17
CA GLU A 9 1.04 -2.48 -7.95
C GLU A 9 -0.21 -2.28 -7.08
N LEU A 10 -0.14 -2.74 -5.83
CA LEU A 10 -1.17 -2.48 -4.83
C LEU A 10 -0.88 -1.14 -4.14
N ARG A 11 -1.78 -0.17 -4.30
CA ARG A 11 -1.72 1.14 -3.63
C ARG A 11 -2.76 1.19 -2.52
N VAL A 12 -2.29 1.33 -1.27
CA VAL A 12 -3.18 1.43 -0.10
C VAL A 12 -3.24 2.89 0.34
N SER A 13 -4.45 3.47 0.37
CA SER A 13 -4.70 4.84 0.82
C SER A 13 -5.65 4.87 2.03
N ASN A 14 -5.70 5.99 2.75
CA ASN A 14 -6.62 6.22 3.88
C ASN A 14 -6.50 5.15 4.99
N LEU A 15 -5.26 4.75 5.34
CA LEU A 15 -5.02 3.84 6.45
C LEU A 15 -5.22 4.57 7.78
N GLU A 16 -6.19 4.10 8.54
CA GLU A 16 -6.40 4.53 9.93
C GLU A 16 -5.21 4.18 10.83
N PHE A 17 -5.06 4.90 11.94
CA PHE A 17 -3.90 4.81 12.83
C PHE A 17 -3.67 3.40 13.39
N GLN A 18 -4.74 2.68 13.74
CA GLN A 18 -4.66 1.32 14.30
C GLN A 18 -4.12 0.29 13.28
N PRO A 19 -4.67 0.22 12.05
CA PRO A 19 -4.09 -0.55 10.96
C PRO A 19 -2.64 -0.17 10.64
N LEU A 20 -2.33 1.12 10.51
CA LEU A 20 -0.98 1.60 10.20
C LEU A 20 0.03 1.15 11.27
N ARG A 21 -0.33 1.30 12.55
CA ARG A 21 0.51 0.87 13.66
C ARG A 21 0.72 -0.64 13.65
N THR A 22 -0.30 -1.42 13.32
CA THR A 22 -0.20 -2.88 13.22
C THR A 22 0.75 -3.30 12.09
N LEU A 23 0.63 -2.70 10.91
CA LEU A 23 1.52 -2.95 9.77
C LEU A 23 2.97 -2.56 10.08
N ALA A 24 3.19 -1.41 10.72
CA ALA A 24 4.51 -0.97 11.15
C ALA A 24 5.14 -1.94 12.16
N ARG A 25 4.35 -2.41 13.14
CA ARG A 25 4.81 -3.42 14.13
C ARG A 25 5.10 -4.77 13.49
N ALA A 26 4.37 -5.15 12.45
CA ALA A 26 4.62 -6.35 11.66
C ALA A 26 5.83 -6.21 10.71
N GLY A 27 6.46 -5.02 10.63
CA GLY A 27 7.61 -4.79 9.76
C GLY A 27 7.24 -4.72 8.28
N VAL A 28 5.98 -4.45 7.94
CA VAL A 28 5.54 -4.29 6.55
C VAL A 28 6.18 -3.03 5.98
N LYS A 29 6.92 -3.21 4.89
CA LYS A 29 7.55 -2.13 4.13
C LYS A 29 6.88 -2.01 2.78
N PRO A 30 6.86 -0.81 2.17
CA PRO A 30 6.52 -0.69 0.77
C PRO A 30 7.49 -1.50 -0.09
N LEU A 31 6.96 -2.15 -1.13
CA LEU A 31 7.74 -2.83 -2.15
C LEU A 31 7.58 -2.06 -3.47
N PRO A 32 8.63 -1.45 -4.02
CA PRO A 32 8.53 -0.71 -5.28
C PRO A 32 7.98 -1.62 -6.40
N GLY A 33 6.98 -1.12 -7.13
CA GLY A 33 6.28 -1.86 -8.19
C GLY A 33 5.33 -2.96 -7.72
N ARG A 34 5.06 -3.07 -6.39
CA ARG A 34 4.13 -4.08 -5.85
C ARG A 34 3.25 -3.60 -4.70
N LEU A 35 3.76 -2.77 -3.79
CA LEU A 35 3.04 -2.26 -2.63
C LEU A 35 3.50 -0.85 -2.26
N SER A 36 2.58 0.11 -2.31
CA SER A 36 2.81 1.50 -1.97
C SER A 36 1.74 2.00 -1.00
N PHE A 37 2.12 2.89 -0.08
CA PHE A 37 1.22 3.49 0.91
C PHE A 37 1.08 4.98 0.66
N TYR A 38 -0.16 5.46 0.67
CA TYR A 38 -0.51 6.86 0.42
C TYR A 38 -1.44 7.39 1.51
N PRO A 39 -1.40 8.71 1.80
CA PRO A 39 -2.30 9.31 2.78
C PRO A 39 -3.75 9.31 2.31
N ASP A 40 -4.00 9.56 1.03
CA ASP A 40 -5.32 9.71 0.45
C ASP A 40 -5.42 9.16 -0.98
N ARG A 41 -6.66 9.06 -1.48
CA ARG A 41 -6.94 8.54 -2.82
C ARG A 41 -6.34 9.40 -3.94
N GLN A 42 -6.29 10.73 -3.80
CA GLN A 42 -5.70 11.59 -4.83
C GLN A 42 -4.20 11.37 -4.92
N ALA A 43 -3.51 11.29 -3.77
CA ALA A 43 -2.09 10.97 -3.72
C ALA A 43 -1.78 9.59 -4.35
N ALA A 44 -2.64 8.59 -4.15
CA ALA A 44 -2.48 7.26 -4.76
C ALA A 44 -2.72 7.25 -6.29
N LEU A 45 -3.48 8.21 -6.81
CA LEU A 45 -3.82 8.35 -8.23
C LEU A 45 -2.98 9.42 -8.94
N ALA A 46 -2.15 10.20 -8.23
CA ALA A 46 -1.35 11.27 -8.84
C ALA A 46 -0.29 10.73 -9.83
N ASP A 47 0.11 9.47 -9.66
CA ASP A 47 1.04 8.73 -10.54
C ASP A 47 0.31 7.89 -11.61
N LEU A 48 -0.93 8.22 -11.98
CA LEU A 48 -1.71 7.61 -13.07
C LEU A 48 -2.07 8.66 -14.13
#